data_AF-A0AAC8UBN1-F1
#
_entry.id   AF-A0AAC8UBN1-F1
#
_cell.length_a   1.000
_cell.length_b   1.000
_cell.length_c   1.000
_cell.angle_alpha   90.00
_cell.angle_beta   90.00
_cell.angle_gamma   90.00
#
_symmetry.space_group_name_H-M   'P 1'
#
loop_
_entity.id
_entity.type
_entity.pdbx_description
1 polymer ?
#
loop_
_entity_poly.entity_id
_entity_poly.type
_entity_poly.pdbx_seq_one_letter_code
_entity_poly.pdbx_strand_id
1 'polypeptide(L)' 'MNTKQELGIFNRYKHYAEKAARIERAGNYPEAVKLWETAMLNANDKQKKQYEWAKASADFCRRMILKPFRGE' A
#
# COMPACT_ATOMS: atom_id res chain seq x y z
N MET A 1 15.81 -27.72 4.46
CA MET A 1 14.59 -27.06 4.99
C MET A 1 13.55 -27.08 3.89
N ASN A 2 12.50 -27.90 4.04
CA ASN A 2 11.47 -28.12 3.02
C ASN A 2 10.59 -26.87 2.89
N THR A 3 10.75 -26.14 1.78
CA THR A 3 9.84 -25.09 1.33
C THR A 3 8.51 -25.71 0.90
N LYS A 4 7.59 -25.90 1.84
CA LYS A 4 6.18 -26.04 1.52
C LYS A 4 5.71 -24.69 0.99
N GLN A 5 5.79 -24.48 -0.32
CA GLN A 5 5.06 -23.42 -0.98
C GLN A 5 3.58 -23.79 -0.86
N GLU A 6 2.96 -23.34 0.22
CA GLU A 6 1.51 -23.23 0.26
C GLU A 6 1.11 -22.42 -0.97
N LEU A 7 0.36 -23.03 -1.89
CA LEU A 7 -0.34 -22.34 -2.97
C LEU A 7 -1.47 -21.52 -2.33
N GLY A 8 -1.10 -20.62 -1.43
CA GLY A 8 -1.97 -19.67 -0.78
C GLY A 8 -2.48 -18.75 -1.86
N ILE A 9 -3.81 -18.63 -1.92
CA ILE A 9 -4.54 -17.72 -2.81
C ILE A 9 -3.75 -16.41 -2.90
N PHE A 10 -3.24 -16.08 -4.10
CA PHE A 10 -2.41 -14.92 -4.28
C PHE A 10 -3.21 -13.67 -3.93
N ASN A 11 -2.95 -13.12 -2.74
CA ASN A 11 -3.66 -11.96 -2.23
C ASN A 11 -3.05 -10.71 -2.87
N ARG A 12 -3.64 -10.29 -3.99
CA ARG A 12 -3.20 -9.13 -4.78
C ARG A 12 -3.14 -7.86 -3.92
N TYR A 13 -4.17 -7.63 -3.08
CA TYR A 13 -4.18 -6.52 -2.15
C TYR A 13 -2.93 -6.53 -1.25
N LYS A 14 -2.66 -7.66 -0.59
CA LYS A 14 -1.52 -7.80 0.32
C LYS A 14 -0.20 -7.55 -0.41
N HIS A 15 -0.02 -8.14 -1.59
CA HIS A 15 1.19 -7.96 -2.40
C HIS A 15 1.48 -6.49 -2.70
N TYR A 16 0.46 -5.75 -3.18
CA TYR A 16 0.62 -4.33 -3.49
C TYR A 16 0.77 -3.46 -2.24
N ALA A 17 0.02 -3.74 -1.17
CA ALA A 17 0.12 -3.01 0.09
C ALA A 17 1.49 -3.15 0.75
N GLU A 18 2.07 -4.37 0.76
CA GLU A 18 3.43 -4.60 1.29
C GLU A 18 4.49 -3.88 0.44
N LYS A 19 4.34 -3.87 -0.88
CA LYS A 19 5.22 -3.14 -1.78
C LYS A 19 5.09 -1.63 -1.55
N ALA A 20 3.87 -1.11 -1.44
CA ALA A 20 3.60 0.30 -1.18
C ALA A 20 4.25 0.76 0.15
N ALA A 21 4.06 0.00 1.23
CA ALA A 21 4.65 0.31 2.53
C ALA A 21 6.18 0.32 2.51
N ARG A 22 6.83 -0.56 1.74
CA ARG A 22 8.30 -0.54 1.57
C ARG A 22 8.79 0.73 0.88
N ILE A 23 8.10 1.13 -0.19
CA ILE A 23 8.41 2.34 -0.97
C ILE A 23 8.11 3.61 -0.17
N GLU A 24 7.02 3.62 0.60
CA GLU A 24 6.67 4.69 1.55
C GLU A 24 7.78 4.91 2.59
N ARG A 25 8.29 3.83 3.21
CA ARG A 25 9.42 3.89 4.15
C ARG A 25 10.73 4.37 3.51
N ALA A 26 10.92 4.10 2.22
CA ALA A 26 12.06 4.60 1.47
C ALA A 26 11.94 6.09 1.11
N GLY A 27 10.81 6.74 1.44
CA GLY A 27 10.55 8.16 1.15
C GLY A 27 10.12 8.44 -0.29
N ASN A 28 9.90 7.41 -1.11
CA ASN A 28 9.41 7.59 -2.48
C ASN A 28 7.89 7.61 -2.52
N TYR A 29 7.32 8.68 -1.96
CA TYR A 29 5.87 8.85 -1.86
C TYR A 29 5.12 8.85 -3.20
N PRO A 30 5.64 9.41 -4.32
CA PRO A 30 4.94 9.34 -5.62
C PRO A 30 4.68 7.91 -6.10
N GLU A 31 5.65 7.03 -5.95
CA GLU A 31 5.50 5.62 -6.32
C GLU A 31 4.65 4.85 -5.28
N ALA A 32 4.76 5.20 -3.99
CA ALA A 32 3.93 4.62 -2.94
C ALA A 32 2.43 4.90 -3.18
N VAL A 33 2.06 6.11 -3.63
CA VAL A 33 0.67 6.45 -3.98
C VAL A 33 0.12 5.49 -5.03
N LYS A 34 0.83 5.30 -6.14
CA LYS A 34 0.38 4.42 -7.24
C LYS A 34 0.18 2.98 -6.77
N LEU A 35 1.07 2.50 -5.91
CA LEU A 35 0.97 1.16 -5.33
C LEU A 35 -0.18 1.04 -4.33
N TRP A 36 -0.44 2.06 -3.52
CA TRP A 36 -1.60 2.10 -2.63
C TRP A 36 -2.91 2.15 -3.42
N GLU A 37 -3.00 2.93 -4.50
CA GLU A 37 -4.15 2.95 -5.40
C GLU A 37 -4.36 1.58 -6.08
N THR A 38 -3.28 0.93 -6.50
CA THR A 38 -3.36 -0.43 -7.06
C THR A 38 -3.84 -1.43 -6.00
N ALA A 39 -3.41 -1.30 -4.74
CA ALA A 39 -3.92 -2.11 -3.65
C ALA A 39 -5.42 -1.87 -3.44
N MET A 40 -5.90 -0.61 -3.47
CA MET A 40 -7.32 -0.28 -3.35
C MET A 40 -8.17 -0.98 -4.42
N LEU A 41 -7.72 -0.98 -5.68
CA LEU A 41 -8.43 -1.64 -6.79
C LEU A 41 -8.49 -3.17 -6.65
N ASN A 42 -7.56 -3.74 -5.89
CA ASN A 42 -7.49 -5.18 -5.60
C ASN A 42 -8.08 -5.54 -4.23
N ALA A 43 -8.60 -4.56 -3.47
CA ALA A 43 -9.30 -4.82 -2.23
C ALA A 43 -10.63 -5.53 -2.54
N ASN A 44 -10.95 -6.55 -1.75
CA ASN A 44 -12.20 -7.27 -1.92
C ASN A 44 -13.36 -6.42 -1.35
N ASP A 45 -14.50 -6.33 -2.03
CA ASP A 45 -15.70 -5.61 -1.55
C ASP A 45 -16.16 -6.07 -0.15
N LYS A 46 -15.93 -7.35 0.19
CA LYS A 46 -16.22 -7.89 1.52
C LYS A 46 -15.30 -7.34 2.62
N GLN A 47 -14.19 -6.71 2.25
CA GLN A 47 -13.13 -6.23 3.13
C GLN A 47 -12.98 -4.71 3.00
N LYS A 48 -14.06 -3.96 3.26
CA LYS A 48 -14.07 -2.48 3.25
C LYS A 48 -12.88 -1.84 3.99
N LYS A 49 -12.44 -2.46 5.10
CA LYS A 49 -11.26 -2.03 5.88
C LYS A 49 -9.97 -2.00 5.06
N GLN A 50 -9.78 -2.93 4.11
CA GLN A 50 -8.60 -2.96 3.24
C GLN A 50 -8.56 -1.77 2.29
N TYR A 51 -9.72 -1.46 1.70
CA TYR A 51 -9.88 -0.29 0.86
C TYR A 51 -9.66 1.00 1.65
N GLU A 52 -10.29 1.12 2.83
CA GLU A 52 -10.15 2.30 3.70
C GLU A 52 -8.70 2.52 4.14
N TRP A 53 -8.00 1.45 4.51
CA TRP A 53 -6.59 1.50 4.86
C TRP A 53 -5.72 1.99 3.70
N ALA A 54 -5.85 1.36 2.52
CA ALA A 54 -5.05 1.75 1.36
C ALA A 54 -5.38 3.18 0.88
N LYS A 55 -6.64 3.61 1.01
CA LYS A 55 -7.03 4.99 0.75
C LYS A 55 -6.37 5.98 1.72
N ALA A 56 -6.37 5.68 3.01
CA ALA A 56 -5.74 6.53 4.02
C ALA A 56 -4.22 6.63 3.81
N SER A 57 -3.57 5.52 3.48
CA SER A 57 -2.13 5.49 3.18
C SER A 57 -1.77 6.25 1.89
N ALA A 58 -2.59 6.13 0.84
CA ALA A 58 -2.42 6.94 -0.37
C ALA A 58 -2.57 8.43 -0.07
N ASP A 59 -3.56 8.83 0.73
CA ASP A 59 -3.76 10.23 1.14
C ASP A 59 -2.58 10.76 1.95
N PHE A 60 -2.06 9.97 2.89
CA PHE A 60 -0.84 10.30 3.62
C PHE A 60 0.34 10.54 2.67
N CYS A 61 0.59 9.61 1.74
CA CYS A 61 1.67 9.76 0.76
C CYS A 61 1.47 11.02 -0.09
N ARG A 62 0.24 11.34 -0.52
CA ARG A 62 -0.05 12.59 -1.26
C ARG A 62 0.27 13.84 -0.43
N ARG A 63 -0.04 13.85 0.87
CA ARG A 63 0.34 14.95 1.77
C ARG A 63 1.86 15.09 1.87
N MET A 64 2.57 13.97 1.96
CA MET A 64 4.04 13.97 2.00
C MET A 64 4.67 14.51 0.71
N ILE A 65 4.02 14.33 -0.45
CA ILE A 65 4.46 14.92 -1.72
C ILE A 65 4.23 16.43 -1.74
N LEU A 66 3.03 16.89 -1.34
CA LEU A 66 2.60 18.29 -1.48
C LEU A 66 3.22 19.20 -0.42
N LYS A 67 3.32 18.72 0.82
CA LYS A 67 3.88 19.45 1.95
C LYS A 67 4.65 18.45 2.81
N PRO A 68 5.83 17.98 2.35
CA PRO A 68 6.73 17.26 3.26
C PRO A 68 6.94 18.21 4.44
N PHE A 69 6.63 17.75 5.66
CA PHE A 69 6.61 18.58 6.86
C PHE A 69 7.76 19.61 6.81
N ARG A 70 7.44 20.89 6.55
CA ARG A 70 8.39 21.96 6.82
C ARG A 70 8.42 22.01 8.33
N GLY A 71 9.48 21.46 8.92
CA GLY A 71 9.77 21.70 10.33
C GLY A 71 9.83 23.21 10.51
N GLU A 72 8.92 23.74 11.32
CA GLU A 72 9.16 24.96 12.06
C GLU A 72 9.99 24.63 13.30
#